data_AF-A0AAN6ZMV7-F1
#
_entry.id   AF-A0AAN6ZMV7-F1
#
_cell.length_a   1.000
_cell.length_b   1.000
_cell.length_c   1.000
_cell.angle_alpha   90.00
_cell.angle_beta   90.00
_cell.angle_gamma   90.00
#
_symmetry.space_group_name_H-M   'P 1'
#
loop_
_entity.id
_entity.type
_entity.pdbx_description
1 polymer ?
#
loop_
_entity_poly.entity_id
_entity_poly.type
_entity_poly.pdbx_seq_one_letter_code
_entity_poly.pdbx_strand_id
1 'polypeptide(L)'
;MASTTTSIPRFLLPQSGLIWRRAVRVPLPARVRSRTPSSSPTPNRIFLRLASSSSSDSSSNDKANTLAKPERFNPPSHGSRLPRGTPPRHYGGELNYQEAKAQASRDYPGLPPPRNSIAHWFLNNRWIHVVITVGTLTGLSIYTFAINFQRSSPFAHMLPAATDYIWHPISSIQMLAEVTRLHEGHKAERIYEKRQRSVDDVGKRAAYRRAHGLPEEMGLFNQPMAKIRRDGEPVQGQGEGDMVVQEGGKETRRKWLGIF
;
A
#
# COMPACT_ATOMS: atom_id res chain seq x y z
N MET A 1 58.32 -34.45 7.55
CA MET A 1 58.50 -32.98 7.49
C MET A 1 57.11 -32.37 7.36
N ALA A 2 56.50 -31.98 8.48
CA ALA A 2 55.13 -31.46 8.54
C ALA A 2 55.16 -29.95 8.74
N SER A 3 54.51 -29.19 7.85
CA SER A 3 54.39 -27.73 7.95
C SER A 3 53.11 -27.36 8.69
N THR A 4 53.26 -26.77 9.87
CA THR A 4 52.18 -26.21 10.69
C THR A 4 51.75 -24.86 10.15
N THR A 5 50.52 -24.75 9.64
CA THR A 5 49.90 -23.48 9.25
C THR A 5 49.27 -22.82 10.48
N THR A 6 49.92 -21.78 11.01
CA THR A 6 49.40 -20.98 12.13
C THR A 6 48.23 -20.10 11.66
N SER A 7 47.01 -20.48 12.03
CA SER A 7 45.77 -19.72 11.78
C SER A 7 45.65 -18.56 12.78
N ILE A 8 45.78 -17.32 12.30
CA ILE A 8 45.56 -16.12 13.13
C ILE A 8 44.07 -16.01 13.49
N PRO A 9 43.69 -15.96 14.77
CA PRO A 9 42.29 -15.89 15.16
C PRO A 9 41.67 -14.53 14.83
N ARG A 10 40.42 -14.56 14.33
CA ARG A 10 39.69 -13.42 13.74
C ARG A 10 39.45 -12.21 14.66
N PHE A 11 39.63 -12.35 15.97
CA PHE A 11 39.49 -11.23 16.93
C PHE A 11 40.73 -10.32 16.98
N LEU A 12 41.85 -10.72 16.39
CA LEU A 12 43.05 -9.89 16.25
C LEU A 12 43.05 -9.04 14.98
N LEU A 13 42.06 -9.22 14.09
CA LEU A 13 41.87 -8.36 12.93
C LEU A 13 40.97 -7.19 13.33
N PRO A 14 41.34 -5.92 13.01
CA PRO A 14 40.46 -4.78 13.26
C PRO A 14 39.15 -4.97 12.49
N GLN A 15 38.08 -5.25 13.22
CA GLN A 15 36.74 -5.32 12.67
C GLN A 15 36.34 -3.92 12.19
N SER A 16 36.50 -3.67 10.89
CA SER A 16 35.88 -2.58 10.11
C SER A 16 35.61 -1.29 10.91
N GLY A 17 36.60 -0.38 10.95
CA GLY A 17 36.46 0.92 11.61
C GLY A 17 35.20 1.68 11.16
N LEU A 18 34.46 2.21 12.14
CA LEU A 18 33.26 3.04 11.94
C LEU A 18 33.49 4.28 11.06
N ILE A 19 34.75 4.62 10.76
CA ILE A 19 35.16 5.77 9.93
C ILE A 19 34.89 5.59 8.43
N TRP A 20 34.58 4.38 7.94
CA TRP A 20 34.26 4.13 6.51
C TRP A 20 32.77 4.05 6.19
N ARG A 21 31.87 4.36 7.15
CA ARG A 21 30.44 4.49 6.86
C ARG A 21 30.16 5.86 6.23
N ARG A 22 30.33 5.94 4.91
CA ARG A 22 29.83 7.04 4.08
C ARG A 22 28.30 7.10 4.25
N ALA A 23 27.82 8.11 4.97
CA ALA A 23 26.40 8.38 5.13
C ALA A 23 25.77 8.71 3.76
N VAL A 24 25.11 7.73 3.15
CA VAL A 24 24.23 7.95 2.00
C VAL A 24 22.97 8.64 2.53
N ARG A 25 22.90 9.97 2.36
CA ARG A 25 21.66 10.73 2.60
C ARG A 25 20.72 10.51 1.41
N VAL A 26 19.69 9.70 1.61
CA VAL A 26 18.53 9.60 0.70
C VAL A 26 17.52 10.69 1.12
N PRO A 27 17.14 11.65 0.26
CA PRO A 27 16.03 12.54 0.55
C PRO A 27 14.70 11.88 0.18
N LEU A 28 13.87 11.60 1.19
CA LEU A 28 12.44 11.29 1.01
C LEU A 28 11.62 12.60 1.02
N PRO A 29 10.54 12.72 0.24
CA PRO A 29 9.72 13.92 0.18
C PRO A 29 8.85 14.10 1.43
N ALA A 30 8.84 15.33 1.94
CA ALA A 30 8.01 15.76 3.05
C ALA A 30 6.51 15.70 2.68
N ARG A 31 5.75 14.85 3.37
CA ARG A 31 4.29 14.92 3.41
C ARG A 31 3.84 15.38 4.79
N VAL A 32 3.14 16.51 4.77
CA VAL A 32 2.44 17.18 5.87
C VAL A 32 1.60 16.17 6.68
N ARG A 33 1.75 16.18 8.02
CA ARG A 33 0.80 15.54 8.93
C ARG A 33 0.45 16.47 10.10
N SER A 34 -0.85 16.52 10.35
CA SER A 34 -1.59 17.20 11.40
C SER A 34 -1.41 16.59 12.80
N ARG A 35 -1.49 17.47 13.82
CA ARG A 35 -2.13 17.37 15.16
C ARG A 35 -1.81 16.21 16.14
N THR A 36 -1.35 16.65 17.33
CA THR A 36 -1.67 16.25 18.73
C THR A 36 -0.96 15.07 19.44
N PRO A 37 -0.85 15.09 20.80
CA PRO A 37 0.36 14.70 21.57
C PRO A 37 0.18 13.58 22.63
N SER A 38 1.27 12.95 23.09
CA SER A 38 1.42 12.42 24.47
C SER A 38 2.84 11.89 24.79
N SER A 39 3.36 12.29 25.96
CA SER A 39 4.22 11.57 26.94
C SER A 39 5.54 10.86 26.53
N SER A 40 6.68 11.54 26.87
CA SER A 40 7.99 11.14 27.47
C SER A 40 8.55 9.68 27.44
N PRO A 41 9.86 9.42 27.74
CA PRO A 41 10.98 10.31 28.09
C PRO A 41 12.28 10.16 27.23
N THR A 42 13.15 11.15 27.36
CA THR A 42 14.45 11.38 26.69
C THR A 42 15.59 10.44 27.10
N PRO A 43 16.72 10.45 26.36
CA PRO A 43 17.94 10.92 27.03
C PRO A 43 18.69 12.06 26.31
N ASN A 44 18.92 13.13 27.08
CA ASN A 44 20.03 14.09 27.10
C ASN A 44 20.82 14.40 25.81
N ARG A 45 20.55 15.57 25.23
CA ARG A 45 21.60 16.42 24.63
C ARG A 45 21.55 17.82 25.23
N ILE A 46 22.63 18.16 25.93
CA ILE A 46 22.88 19.45 26.54
C ILE A 46 23.15 20.48 25.44
N PHE A 47 22.31 21.51 25.33
CA PHE A 47 22.63 22.71 24.57
C PHE A 47 23.01 23.81 25.56
N LEU A 48 24.28 24.23 25.53
CA LEU A 48 24.76 25.44 26.20
C LEU A 48 24.09 26.65 25.56
N ARG A 49 23.16 27.28 26.29
CA ARG A 49 22.65 28.63 25.98
C ARG A 49 23.55 29.64 26.66
N LEU A 50 24.39 30.32 25.89
CA LEU A 50 25.01 31.58 26.32
C LEU A 50 23.93 32.66 26.24
N ALA A 51 23.32 33.00 27.37
CA ALA A 51 22.44 34.15 27.50
C ALA A 51 23.30 35.36 27.92
N SER A 52 23.59 36.27 27.00
CA SER A 52 24.03 37.62 27.36
C SER A 52 22.79 38.47 27.63
N SER A 53 22.60 38.81 28.90
CA SER A 53 21.69 39.84 29.37
C SER A 53 22.08 41.18 28.75
N SER A 54 21.27 41.72 27.84
CA SER A 54 21.33 43.13 27.49
C SER A 54 20.64 43.93 28.60
N SER A 55 21.41 44.35 29.59
CA SER A 55 21.03 45.41 30.52
C SER A 55 21.03 46.73 29.76
N SER A 56 19.85 47.22 29.39
CA SER A 56 19.67 48.62 29.06
C SER A 56 19.51 49.39 30.36
N ASP A 57 20.58 50.03 30.80
CA ASP A 57 20.44 51.13 31.74
C ASP A 57 21.38 52.28 31.40
N SER A 58 20.93 53.43 31.86
CA SER A 58 21.14 54.80 31.43
C SER A 58 22.56 55.37 31.38
N SER A 59 22.70 56.30 30.43
CA SER A 59 23.33 57.64 30.56
C SER A 59 24.85 57.83 30.62
N SER A 60 25.23 58.85 29.84
CA SER A 60 26.34 59.79 30.02
C SER A 60 27.73 59.45 29.45
N ASN A 61 28.09 60.29 28.46
CA ASN A 61 29.36 60.91 28.10
C ASN A 61 30.65 60.10 27.83
N ASP A 62 31.35 60.63 26.84
CA ASP A 62 32.79 60.52 26.53
C ASP A 62 33.29 59.20 25.96
N LYS A 63 33.05 58.99 24.66
CA LYS A 63 33.82 58.02 23.85
C LYS A 63 34.22 58.60 22.49
N ALA A 64 35.49 58.47 22.19
CA ALA A 64 36.23 59.06 21.09
C ALA A 64 35.55 58.96 19.72
N ASN A 65 35.65 60.05 18.95
CA ASN A 65 35.22 60.16 17.56
C ASN A 65 36.00 59.16 16.68
N THR A 66 35.50 57.93 16.62
CA THR A 66 36.02 56.89 15.74
C THR A 66 35.11 56.82 14.52
N LEU A 67 35.71 57.01 13.33
CA LEU A 67 34.98 56.92 12.07
C LEU A 67 34.20 55.61 12.02
N ALA A 68 32.89 55.71 11.77
CA ALA A 68 32.06 54.54 11.52
C ALA A 68 32.69 53.73 10.38
N LYS A 69 32.93 52.44 10.62
CA LYS A 69 33.41 51.54 9.56
C LYS A 69 32.37 51.56 8.43
N PRO A 70 32.78 51.70 7.16
CA PRO A 70 31.83 51.72 6.05
C PRO A 70 31.04 50.41 6.04
N GLU A 71 29.75 50.49 5.72
CA GLU A 71 28.89 49.33 5.68
C GLU A 71 29.51 48.24 4.81
N ARG A 72 29.62 47.04 5.36
CA ARG A 72 30.20 45.90 4.65
C ARG A 72 29.29 45.59 3.47
N PHE A 73 29.85 45.66 2.27
CA PHE A 73 29.15 45.36 1.02
C PHE A 73 28.53 43.96 1.10
N ASN A 74 27.20 43.92 1.26
CA ASN A 74 26.44 42.69 1.19
C ASN A 74 25.92 42.60 -0.25
N PRO A 75 26.53 41.76 -1.11
CA PRO A 75 26.04 41.60 -2.46
C PRO A 75 24.57 41.16 -2.39
N PRO A 76 23.73 41.58 -3.36
CA PRO A 76 22.33 41.18 -3.38
C PRO A 76 22.24 39.66 -3.25
N SER A 77 21.64 39.19 -2.16
CA SER A 77 21.45 37.76 -1.94
C SER A 77 20.58 37.26 -3.07
N HIS A 78 21.14 36.48 -3.99
CA HIS A 78 20.35 35.84 -5.03
C HIS A 78 19.22 35.06 -4.34
N GLY A 79 17.98 35.44 -4.64
CA GLY A 79 16.82 34.80 -4.03
C GLY A 79 16.85 33.30 -4.32
N SER A 80 16.54 32.48 -3.31
CA SER A 80 16.47 31.02 -3.44
C SER A 80 15.52 30.53 -4.55
N ARG A 81 14.66 31.42 -5.06
CA ARG A 81 13.69 31.14 -6.10
C ARG A 81 14.07 31.86 -7.38
N LEU A 82 14.18 31.10 -8.47
CA LEU A 82 14.31 31.66 -9.80
C LEU A 82 13.11 32.58 -10.09
N PRO A 83 13.32 33.72 -10.78
CA PRO A 83 12.24 34.60 -11.17
C PRO A 83 11.23 33.83 -12.03
N ARG A 84 9.96 33.84 -11.61
CA ARG A 84 8.86 33.26 -12.40
C ARG A 84 8.61 34.17 -13.61
N GLY A 85 8.70 33.61 -14.81
CA GLY A 85 8.31 34.30 -16.05
C GLY A 85 9.47 34.66 -16.99
N THR A 86 10.71 34.51 -16.55
CA THR A 86 11.89 34.69 -17.42
C THR A 86 12.67 33.39 -17.46
N PRO A 87 12.63 32.63 -18.58
CA PRO A 87 13.52 31.49 -18.73
C PRO A 87 14.98 31.99 -18.63
N PRO A 88 15.91 31.19 -18.10
CA PRO A 88 17.32 31.52 -18.07
C PRO A 88 17.75 31.93 -19.48
N ARG A 89 18.31 33.13 -19.62
CA ARG A 89 18.83 33.60 -20.91
C ARG A 89 19.98 32.70 -21.32
N HIS A 90 19.74 31.83 -22.30
CA HIS A 90 20.79 31.09 -22.97
C HIS A 90 21.56 32.07 -23.87
N TYR A 91 22.78 32.39 -23.48
CA TYR A 91 23.64 33.35 -24.18
C TYR A 91 24.20 32.84 -25.53
N GLY A 92 23.78 31.65 -25.99
CA GLY A 92 24.28 30.99 -27.20
C GLY A 92 23.36 31.07 -28.43
N GLY A 93 22.27 31.86 -28.38
CA GLY A 93 21.27 31.88 -29.45
C GLY A 93 20.35 30.63 -29.45
N GLU A 94 19.42 30.58 -30.40
CA GLU A 94 18.58 29.39 -30.61
C GLU A 94 19.40 28.26 -31.25
N LEU A 95 19.31 27.05 -30.71
CA LEU A 95 20.04 25.90 -31.25
C LEU A 95 19.56 25.60 -32.67
N ASN A 96 20.49 25.49 -33.61
CA ASN A 96 20.18 24.99 -34.94
C ASN A 96 19.67 23.55 -34.82
N TYR A 97 18.78 23.12 -35.73
CA TYR A 97 18.23 21.76 -35.75
C TYR A 97 19.31 20.67 -35.74
N GLN A 98 20.43 20.92 -36.44
CA GLN A 98 21.57 20.00 -36.48
C GLN A 98 22.29 19.93 -35.12
N GLU A 99 22.45 21.06 -34.43
CA GLU A 99 23.10 21.15 -33.12
C GLU A 99 22.23 20.53 -32.04
N ALA A 100 20.91 20.74 -32.08
CA ALA A 100 19.97 20.11 -31.16
C ALA A 100 20.00 18.57 -31.27
N LYS A 101 20.12 18.04 -32.50
CA LYS A 101 20.32 16.60 -32.72
C LYS A 101 21.64 16.11 -32.16
N ALA A 102 22.73 16.84 -32.43
CA ALA A 102 24.07 16.49 -31.93
C ALA A 102 24.14 16.52 -30.40
N GLN A 103 23.44 17.45 -29.76
CA GLN A 103 23.33 17.53 -28.30
C GLN A 103 22.50 16.37 -27.74
N ALA A 104 21.44 15.94 -28.43
CA ALA A 104 20.60 14.82 -28.02
C ALA A 104 21.30 13.45 -28.11
N SER A 105 22.28 13.30 -29.01
CA SER A 105 23.08 12.07 -29.16
C SER A 105 24.40 12.08 -28.40
N ARG A 106 24.65 13.10 -27.57
CA ARG A 106 25.94 13.26 -26.88
C ARG A 106 25.95 12.49 -25.57
N ASP A 107 26.78 11.45 -25.52
CA ASP A 107 26.95 10.62 -24.35
C ASP A 107 28.06 11.17 -23.44
N TYR A 108 27.76 11.27 -22.14
CA TYR A 108 28.70 11.66 -21.09
C TYR A 108 28.65 10.66 -19.94
N PRO A 109 29.75 10.47 -19.20
CA PRO A 109 29.74 9.60 -18.03
C PRO A 109 28.72 10.09 -16.99
N GLY A 110 27.84 9.19 -16.53
CA GLY A 110 26.80 9.49 -15.54
C GLY A 110 25.46 9.97 -16.09
N LEU A 111 25.32 10.15 -17.41
CA LEU A 111 24.02 10.33 -18.05
C LEU A 111 23.27 8.99 -18.17
N PRO A 112 21.93 9.02 -18.31
CA PRO A 112 21.18 7.81 -18.65
C PRO A 112 21.68 7.21 -19.97
N PRO A 113 21.52 5.90 -20.17
CA PRO A 113 21.96 5.23 -21.39
C PRO A 113 21.35 5.89 -22.65
N PRO A 114 22.07 5.90 -23.78
CA PRO A 114 21.58 6.51 -25.01
C PRO A 114 20.36 5.78 -25.56
N ARG A 115 19.55 6.47 -26.36
CA ARG A 115 18.24 5.97 -26.84
C ARG A 115 18.30 4.66 -27.61
N ASN A 116 19.41 4.39 -28.28
CA ASN A 116 19.68 3.18 -29.05
C ASN A 116 20.24 2.03 -28.20
N SER A 117 20.38 2.20 -26.89
CA SER A 117 20.83 1.14 -25.98
C SER A 117 19.66 0.33 -25.41
N ILE A 118 19.89 -0.97 -25.23
CA ILE A 118 18.97 -1.89 -24.54
C ILE A 118 18.66 -1.39 -23.12
N ALA A 119 19.64 -0.79 -22.45
CA ALA A 119 19.44 -0.24 -21.12
C ALA A 119 18.42 0.90 -21.13
N HIS A 120 18.49 1.81 -22.11
CA HIS A 120 17.50 2.87 -22.25
C HIS A 120 16.11 2.32 -22.57
N TRP A 121 16.03 1.30 -23.43
CA TRP A 121 14.77 0.60 -23.72
C TRP A 121 14.16 -0.01 -22.46
N PHE A 122 14.93 -0.74 -21.66
CA PHE A 122 14.44 -1.37 -20.44
C PHE A 122 13.99 -0.33 -19.40
N LEU A 123 14.77 0.73 -19.19
CA LEU A 123 14.45 1.77 -18.22
C LEU A 123 13.20 2.58 -18.61
N ASN A 124 13.01 2.91 -19.88
CA ASN A 124 11.92 3.78 -20.33
C ASN A 124 10.65 3.06 -20.79
N ASN A 125 10.69 1.74 -20.99
CA ASN A 125 9.52 1.00 -21.43
C ASN A 125 8.54 0.71 -20.27
N ARG A 126 7.42 1.45 -20.25
CA ARG A 126 6.36 1.32 -19.24
C ARG A 126 5.76 -0.09 -19.17
N TRP A 127 5.65 -0.78 -20.31
CA TRP A 127 5.05 -2.12 -20.35
C TRP A 127 5.90 -3.15 -19.60
N ILE A 128 7.23 -3.06 -19.70
CA ILE A 128 8.12 -3.98 -18.97
C ILE A 128 7.94 -3.79 -17.46
N HIS A 129 7.91 -2.54 -17.00
CA HIS A 129 7.66 -2.25 -15.57
C HIS A 129 6.29 -2.74 -15.12
N VAL A 130 5.25 -2.56 -15.94
CA VAL A 130 3.90 -3.09 -15.64
C VAL A 130 3.92 -4.61 -15.56
N VAL A 131 4.54 -5.30 -16.52
CA VAL A 131 4.61 -6.77 -16.52
C VAL A 131 5.40 -7.29 -15.33
N ILE A 132 6.52 -6.65 -14.97
CA ILE A 132 7.31 -7.05 -13.79
C ILE A 132 6.53 -6.77 -12.50
N THR A 133 5.96 -5.59 -12.33
CA THR A 133 5.23 -5.23 -11.10
C THR A 133 3.95 -6.04 -10.93
N VAL A 134 3.11 -6.11 -11.96
CA VAL A 134 1.89 -6.92 -11.94
C VAL A 134 2.25 -8.40 -11.84
N GLY A 135 3.18 -8.89 -12.66
CA GLY A 135 3.59 -10.30 -12.64
C GLY A 135 4.16 -10.76 -11.29
N THR A 136 4.99 -9.94 -10.64
CA THR A 136 5.51 -10.26 -9.30
C THR A 136 4.41 -10.27 -8.25
N LEU A 137 3.49 -9.30 -8.27
CA LEU A 137 2.36 -9.26 -7.34
C LEU A 137 1.38 -10.43 -7.57
N THR A 138 1.08 -10.74 -8.83
CA THR A 138 0.20 -11.88 -9.19
C THR A 138 0.85 -13.21 -8.79
N GLY A 139 2.15 -13.39 -9.05
CA GLY A 139 2.88 -14.59 -8.63
C GLY A 139 2.88 -14.77 -7.11
N LEU A 140 3.13 -13.69 -6.34
CA LEU A 140 3.09 -13.73 -4.88
C LEU A 140 1.68 -14.01 -4.36
N SER A 141 0.64 -13.45 -5.00
CA SER A 141 -0.76 -13.72 -4.69
C SER A 141 -1.12 -15.18 -4.90
N ILE A 142 -0.73 -15.79 -6.02
CA ILE A 142 -0.98 -17.20 -6.31
C ILE A 142 -0.21 -18.09 -5.32
N TYR A 143 1.05 -17.76 -5.02
CA TYR A 143 1.87 -18.51 -4.07
C TYR A 143 1.30 -18.49 -2.65
N THR A 144 0.93 -17.32 -2.15
CA THR A 144 0.31 -17.17 -0.83
C THR A 144 -1.05 -17.86 -0.77
N PHE A 145 -1.85 -17.79 -1.83
CA PHE A 145 -3.09 -18.55 -1.97
C PHE A 145 -2.84 -20.06 -1.90
N ALA A 146 -1.86 -20.60 -2.61
CA ALA A 146 -1.53 -22.01 -2.60
C ALA A 146 -1.09 -22.51 -1.22
N ILE A 147 -0.24 -21.76 -0.51
CA ILE A 147 0.15 -22.10 0.87
C ILE A 147 -1.06 -22.07 1.81
N ASN A 148 -1.90 -21.04 1.70
CA ASN A 148 -3.10 -20.94 2.53
C ASN A 148 -4.08 -22.08 2.24
N PHE A 149 -4.22 -22.47 0.97
CA PHE A 149 -5.02 -23.61 0.57
C PHE A 149 -4.48 -24.90 1.17
N GLN A 150 -3.18 -25.18 1.06
CA GLN A 150 -2.56 -26.38 1.63
C GLN A 150 -2.70 -26.46 3.16
N ARG A 151 -2.71 -25.32 3.87
CA ARG A 151 -2.87 -25.27 5.33
C ARG A 151 -4.33 -25.38 5.80
N SER A 152 -5.29 -24.90 5.00
CA SER A 152 -6.69 -24.78 5.41
C SER A 152 -7.62 -25.82 4.79
N SER A 153 -7.23 -26.41 3.65
CA SER A 153 -8.04 -27.36 2.91
C SER A 153 -7.78 -28.80 3.39
N PRO A 154 -8.83 -29.57 3.72
CA PRO A 154 -8.68 -30.99 4.01
C PRO A 154 -8.30 -31.82 2.77
N PHE A 155 -8.51 -31.27 1.56
CA PHE A 155 -8.24 -31.94 0.28
C PHE A 155 -6.85 -31.59 -0.29
N ALA A 156 -5.96 -31.03 0.51
CA ALA A 156 -4.62 -30.61 0.07
C ALA A 156 -3.78 -31.77 -0.49
N HIS A 157 -3.98 -32.99 0.02
CA HIS A 157 -3.27 -34.19 -0.42
C HIS A 157 -3.70 -34.68 -1.82
N MET A 158 -4.84 -34.22 -2.33
CA MET A 158 -5.34 -34.56 -3.66
C MET A 158 -4.76 -33.66 -4.77
N LEU A 159 -3.95 -32.66 -4.41
CA LEU A 159 -3.32 -31.78 -5.40
C LEU A 159 -2.23 -32.55 -6.18
N PRO A 160 -2.11 -32.31 -7.50
CA PRO A 160 -1.05 -32.92 -8.29
C PRO A 160 0.32 -32.44 -7.82
N ALA A 161 1.34 -33.29 -8.00
CA ALA A 161 2.71 -32.96 -7.62
C ALA A 161 3.21 -31.75 -8.43
N ALA A 162 4.16 -30.99 -7.88
CA ALA A 162 4.74 -29.83 -8.56
C ALA A 162 5.31 -30.17 -9.96
N THR A 163 5.81 -31.40 -10.13
CA THR A 163 6.33 -31.93 -11.39
C THR A 163 5.22 -32.20 -12.42
N ASP A 164 4.04 -32.62 -11.98
CA ASP A 164 2.95 -33.00 -12.88
C ASP A 164 2.40 -31.79 -13.62
N TYR A 165 2.44 -30.60 -13.00
CA TYR A 165 2.07 -29.36 -13.68
C TYR A 165 2.92 -29.06 -14.93
N ILE A 166 4.16 -29.56 -14.99
CA ILE A 166 5.07 -29.35 -16.12
C ILE A 166 4.82 -30.40 -17.20
N TRP A 167 4.71 -31.68 -16.81
CA TRP A 167 4.61 -32.81 -17.74
C TRP A 167 3.18 -33.05 -18.25
N HIS A 168 2.18 -32.77 -17.42
CA HIS A 168 0.77 -33.01 -17.69
C HIS A 168 -0.12 -31.81 -17.30
N PRO A 169 0.08 -30.63 -17.94
CA PRO A 169 -0.57 -29.39 -17.52
C PRO A 169 -2.10 -29.46 -17.58
N ILE A 170 -2.65 -30.15 -18.59
CA ILE A 170 -4.11 -30.21 -18.80
C ILE A 170 -4.78 -31.05 -17.70
N SER A 171 -4.24 -32.24 -17.38
CA SER A 171 -4.82 -33.08 -16.33
C SER A 171 -4.63 -32.48 -14.95
N SER A 172 -3.48 -31.84 -14.68
CA SER A 172 -3.26 -31.14 -13.40
C SER A 172 -4.25 -30.00 -13.18
N ILE A 173 -4.57 -29.22 -14.21
CA ILE A 173 -5.58 -28.15 -14.12
C ILE A 173 -6.98 -28.72 -13.86
N GLN A 174 -7.33 -29.83 -14.51
CA GLN A 174 -8.61 -30.51 -14.27
C GLN A 174 -8.72 -31.01 -12.83
N MET A 175 -7.68 -31.69 -12.32
CA MET A 175 -7.62 -32.12 -10.91
C MET A 175 -7.70 -30.94 -9.95
N LEU A 176 -7.01 -29.83 -10.24
CA LEU A 176 -7.10 -28.61 -9.44
C LEU A 176 -8.53 -28.04 -9.43
N ALA A 177 -9.23 -28.04 -10.57
CA ALA A 177 -10.62 -27.61 -10.67
C ALA A 177 -11.57 -28.49 -9.83
N GLU A 178 -11.35 -29.80 -9.83
CA GLU A 178 -12.11 -30.74 -9.00
C GLU A 178 -11.86 -30.51 -7.51
N VAL A 179 -10.60 -30.38 -7.10
CA VAL A 179 -10.19 -30.15 -5.71
C VAL A 179 -10.70 -28.80 -5.20
N THR A 180 -10.68 -27.76 -6.03
CA THR A 180 -11.24 -26.45 -5.68
C THR A 180 -12.76 -26.52 -5.52
N ARG A 181 -13.47 -27.18 -6.43
CA ARG A 181 -14.92 -27.43 -6.31
C ARG A 181 -15.26 -28.19 -5.03
N LEU A 182 -14.47 -29.20 -4.67
CA LEU A 182 -14.66 -29.98 -3.45
C LEU A 182 -14.41 -29.15 -2.18
N HIS A 183 -13.37 -28.31 -2.17
CA HIS A 183 -13.10 -27.36 -1.10
C HIS A 183 -14.23 -26.34 -0.91
N GLU A 184 -14.78 -25.84 -2.01
CA GLU A 184 -15.94 -24.94 -1.98
C GLU A 184 -17.18 -25.65 -1.44
N GLY A 185 -17.43 -26.89 -1.86
CA GLY A 185 -18.49 -27.75 -1.32
C GLY A 185 -18.40 -27.89 0.20
N HIS A 186 -17.22 -28.26 0.71
CA HIS A 186 -17.02 -28.40 2.16
C HIS A 186 -17.22 -27.08 2.93
N LYS A 187 -16.77 -25.97 2.36
CA LYS A 187 -17.02 -24.64 2.95
C LYS A 187 -18.49 -24.29 2.94
N ALA A 188 -19.21 -24.61 1.86
CA ALA A 188 -20.64 -24.37 1.75
C ALA A 188 -21.42 -25.17 2.80
N GLU A 189 -21.10 -26.45 3.00
CA GLU A 189 -21.68 -27.30 4.05
C GLU A 189 -21.46 -26.70 5.45
N ARG A 190 -20.21 -26.32 5.78
CA ARG A 190 -19.89 -25.66 7.06
C ARG A 190 -20.67 -24.37 7.28
N ILE A 191 -20.86 -23.58 6.23
CA ILE A 191 -21.62 -22.33 6.28
C ILE A 191 -23.11 -22.63 6.44
N TYR A 192 -23.61 -23.64 5.74
CA TYR A 192 -25.00 -24.09 5.82
C TYR A 192 -25.32 -24.59 7.23
N GLU A 193 -24.48 -25.43 7.83
CA GLU A 193 -24.64 -25.87 9.22
C GLU A 193 -24.67 -24.71 10.20
N LYS A 194 -23.76 -23.74 10.06
CA LYS A 194 -23.74 -22.54 10.92
C LYS A 194 -25.01 -21.72 10.76
N ARG A 195 -25.48 -21.55 9.52
CA ARG A 195 -26.72 -20.83 9.23
C ARG A 195 -27.92 -21.57 9.81
N GLN A 196 -27.98 -22.89 9.66
CA GLN A 196 -29.05 -23.72 10.18
C GLN A 196 -29.14 -23.62 11.71
N ARG A 197 -28.01 -23.74 12.42
CA ARG A 197 -27.95 -23.54 13.88
C ARG A 197 -28.47 -22.15 14.29
N SER A 198 -28.06 -21.10 13.57
CA SER A 198 -28.55 -19.74 13.82
C SER A 198 -30.05 -19.60 13.58
N VAL A 199 -30.57 -20.22 12.53
CA VAL A 199 -32.01 -20.20 12.21
C VAL A 199 -32.81 -20.98 13.26
N ASP A 200 -32.31 -22.12 13.70
CA ASP A 200 -32.96 -22.93 14.73
C ASP A 200 -32.97 -22.19 16.08
N ASP A 201 -31.90 -21.48 16.43
CA ASP A 201 -31.85 -20.65 17.64
C ASP A 201 -32.79 -19.45 17.59
N VAL A 202 -32.97 -18.83 16.41
CA VAL A 202 -33.98 -17.78 16.19
C VAL A 202 -35.38 -18.39 16.28
N GLY A 203 -35.61 -19.56 15.70
CA GLY A 203 -36.87 -20.29 15.75
C GLY A 203 -37.28 -20.64 17.18
N LYS A 204 -36.36 -21.15 18.00
CA LYS A 204 -36.59 -21.43 19.43
C LYS A 204 -36.95 -20.17 20.21
N ARG A 205 -36.25 -19.06 19.96
CA ARG A 205 -36.55 -17.76 20.59
C ARG A 205 -37.93 -17.24 20.21
N ALA A 206 -38.29 -17.34 18.93
CA ALA A 206 -39.61 -16.97 18.45
C ALA A 206 -40.72 -17.84 19.08
N ALA A 207 -40.51 -19.16 19.15
CA ALA A 207 -41.45 -20.09 19.77
C ALA A 207 -41.63 -19.81 21.28
N TYR A 208 -40.52 -19.59 22.00
CA TYR A 208 -40.55 -19.23 23.42
C TYR A 208 -41.38 -17.96 23.67
N ARG A 209 -41.15 -16.91 22.87
CA ARG A 209 -41.90 -15.65 22.97
C ARG A 209 -43.39 -15.84 22.71
N ARG A 210 -43.75 -16.57 21.65
CA ARG A 210 -45.15 -16.88 21.33
C ARG A 210 -45.85 -17.63 22.46
N ALA A 211 -45.17 -18.61 23.08
CA ALA A 211 -45.71 -19.36 24.21
C ALA A 211 -45.91 -18.51 25.47
N HIS A 212 -45.09 -17.47 25.65
CA HIS A 212 -45.15 -16.56 26.81
C HIS A 212 -45.90 -15.26 26.52
N GLY A 213 -46.57 -15.14 25.37
CA GLY A 213 -47.35 -13.94 24.99
C GLY A 213 -46.53 -12.66 24.79
N LEU A 214 -45.21 -12.78 24.59
CA LEU A 214 -44.31 -11.65 24.34
C LEU A 214 -44.44 -11.20 22.87
N PRO A 215 -44.35 -9.89 22.57
CA PRO A 215 -44.43 -9.39 21.20
C PRO A 215 -43.33 -10.00 20.31
N GLU A 216 -43.66 -10.27 19.05
CA GLU A 216 -42.69 -10.79 18.08
C GLU A 216 -41.53 -9.78 17.91
N GLU A 217 -40.29 -10.28 17.78
CA GLU A 217 -39.11 -9.44 17.60
C GLU A 217 -39.26 -8.62 16.31
N MET A 218 -39.46 -7.30 16.45
CA MET A 218 -39.26 -6.38 15.34
C MET A 218 -37.77 -6.35 15.01
N GLY A 219 -37.44 -6.43 13.72
CA GLY A 219 -36.05 -6.37 13.28
C GLY A 219 -35.40 -5.03 13.65
N LEU A 220 -34.07 -4.99 13.52
CA LEU A 220 -33.33 -3.72 13.54
C LEU A 220 -34.04 -2.75 12.56
N PHE A 221 -34.45 -1.57 13.03
CA PHE A 221 -35.27 -0.57 12.31
C PHE A 221 -36.81 -0.77 12.27
N ASN A 222 -37.45 -1.40 13.26
CA ASN A 222 -38.93 -1.51 13.35
C ASN A 222 -39.57 -2.09 12.07
N GLN A 223 -38.82 -2.89 11.32
CA GLN A 223 -39.31 -3.61 10.16
C GLN A 223 -39.81 -4.97 10.64
N PRO A 224 -41.01 -5.42 10.23
CA PRO A 224 -41.46 -6.76 10.52
C PRO A 224 -40.46 -7.75 9.90
N MET A 225 -39.90 -8.63 10.74
CA MET A 225 -38.93 -9.64 10.29
C MET A 225 -39.66 -10.58 9.33
N ALA A 226 -39.18 -10.68 8.08
CA ALA A 226 -39.81 -11.51 7.06
C ALA A 226 -39.94 -12.95 7.59
N LYS A 227 -41.19 -13.44 7.69
CA LYS A 227 -41.49 -14.84 8.04
C LYS A 227 -40.74 -15.73 7.05
N ILE A 228 -39.68 -16.39 7.52
CA ILE A 228 -39.01 -17.44 6.78
C ILE A 228 -40.04 -18.56 6.61
N ARG A 229 -40.64 -18.70 5.42
CA ARG A 229 -41.52 -19.82 5.09
C ARG A 229 -40.69 -21.11 5.22
N ARG A 230 -41.05 -21.95 6.18
CA ARG A 230 -40.70 -23.38 6.15
C ARG A 230 -41.73 -24.08 5.27
N ASP A 231 -41.26 -24.84 4.30
CA ASP A 231 -42.10 -25.73 3.49
C ASP A 231 -42.67 -26.82 4.43
N GLY A 232 -43.91 -26.67 4.90
CA GLY A 232 -44.57 -27.70 5.72
C GLY A 232 -45.67 -27.29 6.72
N GLU A 233 -46.01 -26.02 6.89
CA GLU A 233 -47.11 -25.62 7.79
C GLU A 233 -48.39 -25.22 7.02
N PRO A 234 -49.58 -25.73 7.38
CA PRO A 234 -50.82 -25.38 6.72
C PRO A 234 -51.20 -23.93 6.98
N VAL A 235 -51.68 -23.28 5.90
CA VAL A 235 -52.20 -21.93 5.88
C VAL A 235 -53.40 -21.82 6.82
N GLN A 236 -53.22 -21.16 7.97
CA GLN A 236 -54.33 -20.47 8.63
C GLN A 236 -54.32 -19.03 8.14
N GLY A 237 -55.31 -18.74 7.30
CA GLY A 237 -55.50 -17.43 6.69
C GLY A 237 -56.07 -16.39 7.65
N GLN A 238 -55.81 -15.14 7.31
CA GLN A 238 -56.81 -14.07 7.22
C GLN A 238 -56.10 -12.81 6.68
N GLY A 239 -56.71 -12.17 5.68
CA GLY A 239 -56.22 -10.94 5.09
C GLY A 239 -56.34 -10.93 3.57
N GLU A 240 -57.57 -10.81 3.09
CA GLU A 240 -57.95 -10.52 1.70
C GLU A 240 -57.27 -9.24 1.20
N GLY A 241 -56.92 -9.19 -0.09
CA GLY A 241 -56.52 -7.95 -0.74
C GLY A 241 -55.61 -8.13 -1.96
N ASP A 242 -56.25 -8.16 -3.13
CA ASP A 242 -55.73 -7.94 -4.48
C ASP A 242 -54.82 -8.97 -5.17
N MET A 243 -55.46 -9.68 -6.09
CA MET A 243 -54.84 -10.27 -7.28
C MET A 243 -54.39 -9.14 -8.22
N VAL A 244 -53.08 -9.02 -8.45
CA VAL A 244 -52.56 -8.49 -9.72
C VAL A 244 -51.57 -9.50 -10.27
N VAL A 245 -52.05 -10.26 -11.25
CA VAL A 245 -51.21 -10.99 -12.20
C VAL A 245 -50.50 -9.95 -13.07
N GLN A 246 -49.17 -9.94 -13.06
CA GLN A 246 -48.39 -9.36 -14.16
C GLN A 246 -47.23 -10.29 -14.50
N GLU A 247 -47.39 -10.94 -15.65
CA GLU A 247 -46.33 -11.67 -16.35
C GLU A 247 -45.21 -10.72 -16.78
N GLY A 248 -43.98 -11.26 -16.82
CA GLY A 248 -43.00 -10.93 -17.86
C GLY A 248 -42.42 -9.51 -17.88
N GLY A 249 -41.32 -9.29 -17.15
CA GLY A 249 -40.48 -8.12 -17.30
C GLY A 249 -39.00 -8.43 -17.15
N LYS A 250 -38.31 -8.70 -18.27
CA LYS A 250 -36.84 -8.72 -18.34
C LYS A 250 -36.33 -7.29 -18.09
N GLU A 251 -36.09 -6.92 -16.85
CA GLU A 251 -35.52 -5.61 -16.54
C GLU A 251 -33.99 -5.65 -16.62
N THR A 252 -33.51 -4.93 -17.63
CA THR A 252 -32.14 -4.60 -17.95
C THR A 252 -31.40 -4.02 -16.75
N ARG A 253 -30.28 -4.65 -16.37
CA ARG A 253 -29.33 -4.09 -15.41
C ARG A 253 -28.87 -2.71 -15.88
N ARG A 254 -29.29 -1.66 -15.17
CA ARG A 254 -28.74 -0.32 -15.30
C ARG A 254 -27.25 -0.37 -14.98
N LYS A 255 -26.43 -0.08 -15.99
CA LYS A 255 -24.97 0.02 -15.89
C LYS A 255 -24.64 1.27 -15.06
N TRP A 256 -24.29 1.06 -13.79
CA TRP A 256 -23.64 2.07 -12.97
C TRP A 256 -22.13 1.94 -13.15
N LEU A 257 -21.58 2.64 -14.13
CA LEU A 257 -20.17 3.04 -14.18
C LEU A 257 -20.09 4.36 -14.95
N GLY A 258 -20.21 5.46 -14.19
CA GLY A 258 -19.81 6.77 -14.65
C GLY A 258 -18.28 6.81 -14.75
N ILE A 259 -17.78 6.62 -15.97
CA ILE A 259 -16.43 6.95 -16.39
C ILE A 259 -16.56 7.64 -17.74
N PHE A 260 -16.65 8.97 -17.69
CA PHE A 260 -15.99 9.92 -18.59
C PHE A 260 -15.62 11.14 -17.75
#